data_AF-A0A350M659-F1
#
_entry.id   AF-A0A350M659-F1
#
_cell.length_a   1.000
_cell.length_b   1.000
_cell.length_c   1.000
_cell.angle_alpha   90.00
_cell.angle_beta   90.00
_cell.angle_gamma   90.00
#
_symmetry.space_group_name_H-M   'P 1'
#
loop_
_entity.id
_entity.type
_entity.pdbx_description
1 polymer ?
#
loop_
_entity_poly.entity_id
_entity_poly.type
_entity_poly.pdbx_seq_one_letter_code
_entity_poly.pdbx_strand_id
1 'polypeptide(L)'
;MNAALSILAKSIRWQNLLIVLIGLCISHFLLVQPIQMALGRETSLDQSGFILLVMSVVFIMAGGNVINDYFDVETDAQNDRFNLVAVIGKRKTLLIYGLLSLSGLAYGFYLCLRMDALQLWSVHILAFLLLLLYSNRLKSLPLVGNLLIALLCGVVPILPVLFENKSAEGVFHPSF
;
A
#
# COMPACT_ATOMS: atom_id res chain seq x y z
N MET A 1 -6.21 -12.20 25.01
CA MET A 1 -6.74 -11.75 23.69
C MET A 1 -6.40 -10.29 23.41
N ASN A 2 -6.59 -9.37 24.36
CA ASN A 2 -6.34 -7.93 24.17
C ASN A 2 -4.89 -7.55 23.85
N ALA A 3 -3.90 -8.24 24.44
CA ALA A 3 -2.47 -7.97 24.20
C ALA A 3 -2.00 -8.36 22.79
N ALA A 4 -2.52 -9.45 22.21
CA ALA A 4 -2.17 -9.84 20.85
C ALA A 4 -2.75 -8.87 19.81
N LEU A 5 -3.97 -8.38 20.06
CA LEU A 5 -4.64 -7.42 19.17
C LEU A 5 -3.94 -6.06 19.19
N SER A 6 -3.54 -5.56 20.37
CA SER A 6 -2.82 -4.29 20.48
C SER A 6 -1.43 -4.35 19.85
N ILE A 7 -0.73 -5.47 19.99
CA ILE A 7 0.59 -5.66 19.39
C ILE A 7 0.48 -5.84 17.88
N LEU A 8 -0.56 -6.51 17.38
CA LEU A 8 -0.86 -6.55 15.95
C LEU A 8 -1.12 -5.15 15.38
N ALA A 9 -1.94 -4.34 16.05
CA ALA A 9 -2.21 -2.96 15.62
C ALA A 9 -0.92 -2.10 15.60
N LYS A 10 -0.03 -2.30 16.57
CA LYS A 10 1.29 -1.65 16.61
C LYS A 10 2.20 -2.14 15.48
N SER A 11 2.21 -3.44 15.21
CA SER A 11 3.02 -4.08 14.17
C SER A 11 2.66 -3.59 12.77
N ILE A 12 1.37 -3.47 12.46
CA ILE A 12 0.94 -2.91 11.16
C ILE A 12 1.20 -1.40 11.04
N ARG A 13 1.62 -0.73 12.13
CA ARG A 13 1.85 0.72 12.22
C ARG A 13 0.61 1.51 11.81
N TRP A 14 -0.50 1.28 12.50
CA TRP A 14 -1.81 1.84 12.15
C TRP A 14 -1.81 3.38 11.99
N GLN A 15 -0.96 4.12 12.72
CA GLN A 15 -0.82 5.57 12.53
C GLN A 15 -0.25 5.93 11.14
N ASN A 16 0.75 5.19 10.66
CA ASN A 16 1.31 5.41 9.33
C ASN A 16 0.27 5.07 8.25
N LEU A 17 -0.49 3.99 8.43
CA LEU A 17 -1.58 3.63 7.52
C LEU A 17 -2.66 4.72 7.48
N LEU A 18 -2.95 5.36 8.62
CA LEU A 18 -3.89 6.48 8.68
C LEU A 18 -3.38 7.71 7.92
N ILE A 19 -2.09 8.06 8.05
CA ILE A 19 -1.47 9.16 7.28
C ILE A 19 -1.60 8.88 5.77
N VAL A 20 -1.35 7.65 5.36
CA VAL A 20 -1.44 7.20 3.97
C VAL A 20 -2.88 7.28 3.45
N LEU A 21 -3.86 6.84 4.26
CA LEU A 21 -5.28 6.99 3.95
C LEU A 21 -5.65 8.46 3.77
N ILE A 22 -5.23 9.34 4.67
CA ILE A 22 -5.49 10.77 4.59
C ILE A 22 -4.86 11.35 3.31
N GLY A 23 -3.63 10.96 2.98
CA GLY A 23 -2.96 11.39 1.74
C GLY A 23 -3.71 10.98 0.48
N LEU A 24 -4.22 9.74 0.43
CA LEU A 24 -5.08 9.27 -0.67
C LEU A 24 -6.39 10.06 -0.75
N CYS A 25 -7.04 10.31 0.39
CA CYS A 25 -8.28 11.10 0.45
C CYS A 25 -8.07 12.53 -0.04
N ILE A 26 -7.01 13.20 0.42
CA ILE A 26 -6.64 14.55 -0.04
C ILE A 26 -6.43 14.53 -1.55
N SER A 27 -5.63 13.59 -2.05
CA SER A 27 -5.36 13.52 -3.48
C SER A 27 -6.62 13.27 -4.30
N HIS A 28 -7.49 12.36 -3.88
CA HIS A 28 -8.66 12.00 -4.68
C HIS A 28 -9.75 13.08 -4.61
N PHE A 29 -10.14 13.49 -3.40
CA PHE A 29 -11.28 14.38 -3.20
C PHE A 29 -10.94 15.86 -3.33
N LEU A 30 -9.72 16.28 -3.00
CA LEU A 30 -9.33 17.70 -3.04
C LEU A 30 -8.51 18.09 -4.28
N LEU A 31 -7.93 17.12 -5.00
CA LEU A 31 -7.18 17.38 -6.22
C LEU A 31 -7.87 16.78 -7.45
N VAL A 32 -7.99 15.45 -7.53
CA VAL A 32 -8.47 14.77 -8.76
C VAL A 32 -9.91 15.13 -9.09
N GLN A 33 -10.86 14.95 -8.16
CA GLN A 33 -12.28 15.23 -8.42
C GLN A 33 -12.53 16.71 -8.80
N PRO A 34 -12.01 17.72 -8.08
CA PRO A 34 -12.21 19.12 -8.44
C PRO A 34 -11.59 19.47 -9.80
N ILE A 35 -10.42 18.92 -10.13
CA ILE A 35 -9.78 19.14 -11.44
C ILE A 35 -10.63 18.54 -12.56
N GLN A 36 -11.12 17.31 -12.41
CA GLN A 36 -11.97 16.68 -13.43
C GLN A 36 -13.27 17.47 -13.62
N MET A 37 -13.90 17.91 -12.52
CA MET A 37 -15.08 18.77 -12.57
C MET A 37 -14.80 20.11 -13.28
N ALA A 38 -13.67 20.76 -13.01
CA ALA A 38 -13.26 22.00 -13.68
C ALA A 38 -12.99 21.80 -15.18
N LEU A 39 -12.60 20.58 -15.58
CA LEU A 39 -12.42 20.18 -16.98
C LEU A 39 -13.72 19.69 -17.65
N GLY A 40 -14.86 19.69 -16.93
CA GLY A 40 -16.13 19.18 -17.43
C GLY A 40 -16.16 17.66 -17.65
N ARG A 41 -15.29 16.91 -16.95
CA ARG A 41 -15.15 15.46 -17.04
C ARG A 41 -15.71 14.80 -15.79
N GLU A 42 -16.32 13.63 -15.96
CA GLU A 42 -16.63 12.76 -14.82
C GLU A 42 -15.35 12.10 -14.29
N THR A 43 -15.34 11.80 -12.99
CA THR A 43 -14.22 11.08 -12.37
C THR A 43 -14.35 9.60 -12.68
N SER A 44 -13.37 9.05 -13.37
CA SER A 44 -13.32 7.65 -13.79
C SER A 44 -13.08 6.70 -12.61
N LEU A 45 -12.26 7.13 -11.66
CA LEU A 45 -12.08 6.42 -10.39
C LEU A 45 -13.27 6.71 -9.46
N ASP A 46 -14.33 5.92 -9.60
CA ASP A 46 -15.53 6.02 -8.76
C ASP A 46 -15.24 5.67 -7.28
N GLN A 47 -16.21 5.96 -6.40
CA GLN A 47 -16.05 5.72 -4.95
C GLN A 47 -15.65 4.28 -4.62
N SER A 48 -16.24 3.30 -5.31
CA SER A 48 -15.93 1.89 -5.07
C SER A 48 -14.54 1.51 -5.58
N GLY A 49 -14.09 2.07 -6.71
CA GLY A 49 -12.73 1.92 -7.21
C GLY A 49 -11.70 2.57 -6.27
N PHE A 50 -12.00 3.75 -5.73
CA PHE A 50 -11.15 4.40 -4.75
C PHE A 50 -11.02 3.59 -3.45
N ILE A 51 -12.11 2.97 -2.96
CA ILE A 51 -12.05 2.06 -1.81
C ILE A 51 -11.14 0.86 -2.10
N LEU A 52 -11.22 0.25 -3.28
CA LEU A 52 -10.34 -0.85 -3.67
C LEU A 52 -8.87 -0.40 -3.72
N LEU A 53 -8.59 0.80 -4.22
CA LEU A 53 -7.25 1.38 -4.23
C LEU A 53 -6.70 1.53 -2.82
N VAL A 54 -7.48 2.16 -1.93
CA VAL A 54 -7.14 2.33 -0.51
C VAL A 54 -6.85 0.99 0.15
N MET A 55 -7.73 0.01 -0.05
CA MET A 55 -7.57 -1.33 0.52
C MET A 55 -6.30 -2.01 0.01
N SER A 56 -6.00 -1.88 -1.29
CA SER A 56 -4.77 -2.43 -1.87
C SER A 56 -3.52 -1.83 -1.22
N VAL A 57 -3.43 -0.50 -1.19
CA VAL A 57 -2.26 0.22 -0.64
C VAL A 57 -2.08 -0.07 0.85
N VAL A 58 -3.16 0.02 1.64
CA VAL A 58 -3.11 -0.18 3.09
C VAL A 58 -2.69 -1.61 3.42
N PHE A 59 -3.20 -2.62 2.73
CA PHE A 59 -2.87 -4.02 2.99
C PHE A 59 -1.44 -4.37 2.58
N ILE A 60 -0.96 -3.86 1.43
CA ILE A 60 0.44 -4.03 1.01
C ILE A 60 1.38 -3.39 2.04
N MET A 61 1.08 -2.16 2.49
CA MET A 61 1.89 -1.47 3.48
C MET A 61 1.85 -2.15 4.86
N ALA A 62 0.68 -2.61 5.30
CA ALA A 62 0.53 -3.38 6.53
C ALA A 62 1.34 -4.68 6.47
N GLY A 63 1.29 -5.40 5.34
CA GLY A 63 2.13 -6.58 5.08
C GLY A 63 3.62 -6.25 5.16
N GLY A 64 4.04 -5.15 4.52
CA GLY A 64 5.41 -4.62 4.60
C GLY A 64 5.87 -4.33 6.04
N ASN A 65 4.99 -3.79 6.88
CA ASN A 65 5.29 -3.55 8.29
C ASN A 65 5.41 -4.87 9.09
N VAL A 66 4.55 -5.86 8.82
CA VAL A 66 4.59 -7.16 9.49
C VAL A 66 5.84 -7.98 9.10
N ILE A 67 6.23 -7.99 7.83
CA ILE A 67 7.46 -8.69 7.41
C ILE A 67 8.71 -7.99 7.95
N ASN A 68 8.66 -6.67 8.12
CA ASN A 68 9.74 -5.95 8.79
C ASN A 68 9.93 -6.44 10.24
N ASP A 69 8.86 -6.62 11.01
CA ASP A 69 8.93 -7.20 12.37
C ASP A 69 9.49 -8.63 12.36
N TYR A 70 9.28 -9.39 11.27
CA TYR A 70 9.85 -10.74 11.12
C TYR A 70 11.37 -10.73 11.03
N PHE A 71 11.95 -9.78 10.30
CA PHE A 71 13.40 -9.65 10.17
C PHE A 71 14.03 -8.95 11.38
N ASP A 72 13.27 -8.12 12.10
CA ASP A 72 13.78 -7.31 13.22
C ASP A 72 13.83 -8.02 14.57
N VAL A 73 13.51 -9.32 14.64
CA VAL A 73 13.44 -10.09 15.90
C VAL A 73 14.66 -9.92 16.80
N GLU A 74 15.86 -10.03 16.23
CA GLU A 74 17.10 -9.92 17.00
C GLU A 74 17.39 -8.47 17.43
N THR A 75 17.14 -7.51 16.54
CA THR A 75 17.37 -6.09 16.79
C THR A 75 16.38 -5.54 17.83
N ASP A 76 15.13 -5.96 17.77
CA ASP A 76 14.09 -5.56 18.74
C ASP A 76 14.35 -6.18 20.11
N ALA A 77 14.80 -7.45 20.15
CA ALA A 77 15.17 -8.11 21.41
C ALA A 77 16.32 -7.39 22.13
N GLN A 78 17.32 -6.89 21.38
CA GLN A 78 18.42 -6.10 21.95
C GLN A 78 17.98 -4.73 22.50
N ASN A 79 16.84 -4.20 22.03
CA ASN A 79 16.29 -2.92 22.46
C ASN A 79 15.15 -3.06 23.48
N ASP A 80 14.98 -4.24 24.08
CA ASP A 80 13.89 -4.59 25.01
C ASP A 80 12.49 -4.32 24.42
N ARG A 81 12.33 -4.53 23.10
CA ARG A 81 11.06 -4.35 22.39
C ARG A 81 10.42 -5.69 22.08
N PHE A 82 9.16 -5.86 22.51
CA PHE A 82 8.33 -6.99 22.09
C PHE A 82 7.67 -6.69 20.74
N ASN A 83 8.11 -7.39 19.69
CA ASN A 83 7.49 -7.33 18.37
C ASN A 83 6.49 -8.47 18.15
N LEU A 84 5.79 -8.45 17.01
CA LEU A 84 4.73 -9.43 16.74
C LEU A 84 5.23 -10.89 16.81
N VAL A 85 6.44 -11.14 16.31
CA VAL A 85 7.04 -12.49 16.34
C VAL A 85 7.23 -12.99 17.77
N ALA A 86 7.66 -12.14 18.70
CA ALA A 86 7.84 -12.53 20.10
C ALA A 86 6.54 -12.99 20.77
N VAL A 87 5.38 -12.49 20.30
CA VAL A 87 4.08 -12.75 20.92
C VAL A 87 3.34 -13.92 20.29
N ILE A 88 3.36 -14.02 18.95
CA ILE A 88 2.58 -15.03 18.21
C ILE A 88 3.43 -16.06 17.46
N GLY A 89 4.76 -15.86 17.44
CA GLY A 89 5.73 -16.74 16.79
C GLY A 89 5.92 -16.47 15.30
N LYS A 90 7.05 -16.97 14.78
CA LYS A 90 7.49 -16.79 13.38
C LYS A 90 6.46 -17.29 12.36
N ARG A 91 5.89 -18.49 12.58
CA ARG A 91 4.92 -19.11 11.65
C ARG A 91 3.66 -18.27 11.48
N LYS A 92 3.05 -17.81 12.59
CA LYS A 92 1.83 -16.99 12.53
C LYS A 92 2.10 -15.60 11.95
N THR A 93 3.27 -15.02 12.24
CA THR A 93 3.68 -13.74 11.66
C THR A 93 3.77 -13.82 10.13
N LEU A 94 4.40 -14.87 9.60
CA LEU A 94 4.47 -15.10 8.15
C LEU A 94 3.10 -15.35 7.51
N LEU A 95 2.20 -16.05 8.22
CA LEU A 95 0.82 -16.23 7.76
C LEU A 95 0.09 -14.89 7.65
N ILE A 96 0.18 -14.03 8.67
CA ILE A 96 -0.43 -12.68 8.65
C ILE A 96 0.17 -11.83 7.52
N TYR A 97 1.50 -11.83 7.37
CA TYR A 97 2.17 -11.17 6.24
C TYR A 97 1.63 -11.65 4.88
N GLY A 98 1.53 -12.97 4.69
CA GLY A 98 1.03 -13.56 3.45
C GLY A 98 -0.41 -13.16 3.16
N LEU A 99 -1.29 -13.25 4.17
CA LEU A 99 -2.71 -12.88 4.04
C LEU A 99 -2.90 -11.39 3.73
N LEU A 100 -2.14 -10.50 4.39
CA LEU A 100 -2.20 -9.07 4.13
C LEU A 100 -1.70 -8.74 2.73
N SER A 101 -0.52 -9.25 2.38
CA SER A 101 0.09 -8.96 1.08
C SER A 101 -0.73 -9.50 -0.08
N LEU A 102 -1.25 -10.73 0.04
CA LEU A 102 -2.09 -11.34 -0.98
C LEU A 102 -3.41 -10.59 -1.15
N SER A 103 -4.07 -10.22 -0.04
CA SER A 103 -5.29 -9.42 -0.08
C SER A 103 -5.04 -8.06 -0.75
N GLY A 104 -3.94 -7.39 -0.40
CA GLY A 104 -3.56 -6.12 -0.99
C GLY A 104 -3.33 -6.22 -2.51
N LEU A 105 -2.57 -7.23 -2.95
CA LEU A 105 -2.34 -7.50 -4.37
C LEU A 105 -3.64 -7.88 -5.11
N ALA A 106 -4.53 -8.64 -4.46
CA ALA A 106 -5.82 -9.03 -5.03
C ALA A 106 -6.76 -7.84 -5.23
N TYR A 107 -6.86 -6.93 -4.25
CA TYR A 107 -7.65 -5.69 -4.41
C TYR A 107 -7.10 -4.82 -5.54
N GLY A 108 -5.78 -4.68 -5.62
CA GLY A 108 -5.12 -3.91 -6.70
C GLY A 108 -5.34 -4.54 -8.07
N PHE A 109 -5.23 -5.87 -8.16
CA PHE A 109 -5.49 -6.62 -9.39
C PHE A 109 -6.94 -6.45 -9.85
N TYR A 110 -7.89 -6.63 -8.95
CA TYR A 110 -9.32 -6.49 -9.24
C TYR A 110 -9.67 -5.06 -9.68
N LEU A 111 -9.11 -4.04 -9.03
CA LEU A 111 -9.24 -2.65 -9.46
C LEU A 111 -8.69 -2.43 -10.88
N CYS A 112 -7.48 -2.91 -11.15
CA CYS A 112 -6.84 -2.76 -12.46
C CYS A 112 -7.62 -3.48 -13.56
N LEU A 113 -8.20 -4.64 -13.28
CA LEU A 113 -9.11 -5.33 -14.20
C LEU A 113 -10.37 -4.52 -14.48
N ARG A 114 -11.00 -3.98 -13.43
CA ARG A 114 -12.24 -3.19 -13.55
C ARG A 114 -12.05 -1.92 -14.36
N MET A 115 -10.86 -1.30 -14.28
CA MET A 115 -10.55 -0.04 -14.96
C MET A 115 -9.84 -0.23 -16.31
N ASP A 116 -9.74 -1.47 -16.81
CA ASP A 116 -8.97 -1.83 -18.01
C ASP A 116 -7.52 -1.27 -17.99
N ALA A 117 -6.94 -1.24 -16.79
CA ALA A 117 -5.66 -0.62 -16.49
C ALA A 117 -4.66 -1.65 -15.92
N LEU A 118 -4.64 -2.87 -16.48
CA LEU A 118 -3.77 -3.98 -16.01
C LEU A 118 -2.29 -3.60 -15.89
N GLN A 119 -1.81 -2.68 -16.71
CA GLN A 119 -0.44 -2.16 -16.63
C GLN A 119 -0.13 -1.52 -15.26
N LEU A 120 -1.12 -0.89 -14.60
CA LEU A 120 -0.96 -0.27 -13.29
C LEU A 120 -0.87 -1.29 -12.14
N TRP A 121 -1.20 -2.56 -12.39
CA TRP A 121 -0.99 -3.61 -11.39
C TRP A 121 0.49 -3.84 -11.12
N SER A 122 1.36 -3.58 -12.11
CA SER A 122 2.81 -3.65 -11.95
C SER A 122 3.32 -2.73 -10.83
N VAL A 123 2.67 -1.57 -10.60
CA VAL A 123 3.02 -0.65 -9.51
C VAL A 123 2.76 -1.29 -8.14
N HIS A 124 1.65 -2.03 -8.00
CA HIS A 124 1.29 -2.73 -6.77
C HIS A 124 2.24 -3.88 -6.48
N ILE A 125 2.56 -4.68 -7.51
CA ILE A 125 3.55 -5.75 -7.42
C ILE A 125 4.92 -5.18 -7.05
N LEU A 126 5.35 -4.11 -7.73
CA LEU A 126 6.65 -3.48 -7.49
C LEU A 126 6.72 -2.94 -6.05
N ALA A 127 5.67 -2.28 -5.56
CA ALA A 127 5.62 -1.82 -4.18
C ALA A 127 5.76 -2.98 -3.18
N PHE A 128 5.03 -4.09 -3.39
CA PHE A 128 5.16 -5.30 -2.58
C PHE A 128 6.58 -5.87 -2.60
N LEU A 129 7.18 -6.04 -3.79
CA LEU A 129 8.52 -6.60 -3.94
C LEU A 129 9.60 -5.69 -3.33
N LEU A 130 9.47 -4.36 -3.51
CA LEU A 130 10.40 -3.39 -2.93
C LEU A 130 10.31 -3.36 -1.40
N LEU A 131 9.11 -3.47 -0.82
CA LEU A 131 8.94 -3.59 0.63
C LEU A 131 9.58 -4.88 1.16
N LEU A 132 9.40 -6.01 0.47
CA LEU A 132 10.04 -7.28 0.83
C LEU A 132 11.58 -7.18 0.73
N LEU A 133 12.09 -6.59 -0.35
CA LEU A 133 13.53 -6.38 -0.55
C LEU A 133 14.11 -5.44 0.52
N TYR A 134 13.37 -4.38 0.86
CA TYR A 134 13.71 -3.46 1.92
C TYR A 134 13.92 -4.20 3.25
N SER A 135 12.92 -4.96 3.68
CA SER A 135 12.95 -5.67 4.97
C SER A 135 14.02 -6.75 5.03
N ASN A 136 14.34 -7.40 3.92
CA ASN A 136 15.32 -8.48 3.89
C ASN A 136 16.78 -7.99 3.77
N ARG A 137 17.04 -6.95 2.98
CA ARG A 137 18.42 -6.61 2.54
C ARG A 137 18.80 -5.14 2.69
N LEU A 138 17.88 -4.21 2.46
CA LEU A 138 18.25 -2.79 2.34
C LEU A 138 18.19 -2.03 3.66
N LYS A 139 17.57 -2.60 4.70
CA LYS A 139 17.45 -1.94 6.00
C LYS A 139 18.80 -1.66 6.67
N SER A 140 19.83 -2.46 6.39
CA SER A 140 21.20 -2.24 6.87
C SER A 140 21.92 -1.07 6.18
N LEU A 141 21.34 -0.50 5.11
CA LEU A 141 21.88 0.64 4.36
C LEU A 141 21.05 1.89 4.64
N PRO A 142 21.45 2.76 5.60
CA PRO A 142 20.59 3.82 6.13
C PRO A 142 20.12 4.83 5.08
N LEU A 143 20.94 5.14 4.06
CA LEU A 143 20.56 6.07 3.00
C LEU A 143 19.60 5.44 1.99
N VAL A 144 19.93 4.24 1.49
CA VAL A 144 19.16 3.57 0.43
C VAL A 144 17.79 3.13 0.92
N GLY A 145 17.71 2.62 2.15
CA GLY A 145 16.45 2.19 2.74
C GLY A 145 15.46 3.35 2.93
N ASN A 146 15.91 4.47 3.50
CA ASN A 146 15.05 5.64 3.72
C ASN A 146 14.61 6.28 2.41
N LEU A 147 15.49 6.35 1.41
CA LEU A 147 15.15 6.87 0.09
C LEU A 147 14.07 6.00 -0.59
N LEU A 148 14.17 4.67 -0.47
CA LEU A 148 13.18 3.74 -1.00
C LEU A 148 11.81 3.92 -0.35
N ILE A 149 11.76 4.01 0.99
CA ILE A 149 10.49 4.25 1.70
C ILE A 149 9.90 5.61 1.33
N ALA A 150 10.72 6.66 1.23
CA ALA A 150 10.27 7.99 0.82
C ALA A 150 9.68 7.96 -0.60
N LEU A 151 10.35 7.26 -1.55
CA LEU A 151 9.85 7.08 -2.91
C LEU A 151 8.51 6.35 -2.93
N LEU A 152 8.39 5.22 -2.23
CA LEU A 152 7.14 4.46 -2.14
C LEU A 152 6.02 5.32 -1.54
N CYS A 153 6.31 6.11 -0.50
CA CYS A 153 5.34 7.00 0.13
C CYS A 153 4.90 8.12 -0.84
N GLY A 154 5.84 8.67 -1.62
CA GLY A 154 5.56 9.69 -2.63
C GLY A 154 4.71 9.20 -3.81
N VAL A 155 4.81 7.91 -4.17
CA VAL A 155 3.98 7.31 -5.23
C VAL A 155 2.51 7.21 -4.81
N VAL A 156 2.21 7.02 -3.52
CA VAL A 156 0.84 6.79 -3.05
C VAL A 156 -0.16 7.88 -3.45
N PRO A 157 0.07 9.18 -3.15
CA PRO A 157 -0.84 10.24 -3.59
C PRO A 157 -0.87 10.41 -5.12
N ILE A 158 0.08 9.86 -5.87
CA ILE A 158 0.08 9.92 -7.34
C ILE A 158 -0.86 8.84 -7.93
N LEU A 159 -1.15 7.75 -7.20
CA LEU A 159 -1.95 6.64 -7.71
C LEU A 159 -3.36 7.06 -8.22
N PRO A 160 -4.17 7.85 -7.49
CA PRO A 160 -5.46 8.30 -8.00
C PRO A 160 -5.36 9.03 -9.35
N VAL A 161 -4.29 9.81 -9.55
CA VAL A 161 -4.03 10.54 -10.80
C VAL A 161 -3.71 9.58 -11.95
N LEU A 162 -2.89 8.55 -11.69
CA LEU A 162 -2.54 7.55 -12.71
C LEU A 162 -3.75 6.77 -13.19
N PHE A 163 -4.63 6.37 -12.28
CA PHE A 163 -5.87 5.67 -12.63
C PHE A 163 -6.81 6.56 -13.44
N GLU A 164 -6.94 7.85 -13.07
CA GLU A 164 -7.78 8.79 -13.82
C GLU A 164 -7.26 9.03 -15.24
N ASN A 165 -5.95 9.23 -15.41
CA ASN A 165 -5.34 9.44 -16.73
C ASN A 165 -5.50 8.22 -17.63
N LYS A 166 -5.34 7.01 -17.09
CA LYS A 166 -5.44 5.79 -17.89
C LYS A 166 -6.86 5.55 -18.39
N SER A 167 -7.86 5.83 -17.57
CA SER A 167 -9.26 5.77 -17.98
C SER A 167 -9.59 6.79 -19.07
N ALA A 168 -8.98 7.98 -19.03
CA ALA A 168 -9.17 8.99 -20.08
C ALA A 168 -8.61 8.53 -21.45
N GLU A 169 -7.50 7.78 -21.49
CA GLU A 169 -6.95 7.23 -22.74
C GLU A 169 -7.85 6.16 -23.37
N GLY A 170 -8.51 5.33 -22.56
CA GLY A 170 -9.41 4.26 -23.03
C GLY A 170 -10.68 4.77 -23.73
N VAL A 171 -11.08 6.01 -23.46
CA VAL A 171 -12.23 6.67 -24.11
C VAL A 171 -11.88 7.23 -25.50
N PHE A 172 -10.58 7.38 -25.83
CA PHE A 172 -10.11 7.88 -27.12
C PHE A 172 -9.80 6.77 -28.15
N HIS A 173 -10.64 5.73 -28.21
CA HIS A 173 -10.78 4.95 -29.44
C HIS A 173 -11.98 5.49 -30.23
N PRO A 174 -11.79 6.42 -31.20
CA PRO A 174 -12.84 6.66 -32.17
C PRO A 174 -13.00 5.35 -32.95
N SER A 175 -14.11 4.68 -32.70
CA SER A 175 -14.63 3.66 -33.60
C SER A 175 -14.86 4.33 -34.96
N PHE A 176 -13.90 4.15 -35.87
CA PHE A 176 -14.09 4.33 -37.30
C PHE A 176 -14.88 3.14 -37.87
#